data_AF-A0AAJ1TVB7-F1
#
_entry.id   AF-A0AAJ1TVB7-F1
#
_cell.length_a   1.000
_cell.length_b   1.000
_cell.length_c   1.000
_cell.angle_alpha   90.00
_cell.angle_beta   90.00
_cell.angle_gamma   90.00
#
_symmetry.space_group_name_H-M   'P 1'
#
loop_
_entity.id
_entity.type
_entity.pdbx_description
1 polymer ?
#
loop_
_entity_poly.entity_id
_entity_poly.type
_entity_poly.pdbx_seq_one_letter_code
_entity_poly.pdbx_strand_id
1 'polypeptide(L)'
;MADDVNGLSDKALSIFAFAAYHRLVSGERVTSVIRKDGAGHEADPAGVKELEERGLVTAGETDIDLGDTAQATVEAMVAALRGEVGR
;
A
#
# COMPACT_ATOMS: atom_id res chain seq x y z
N MET A 1 -7.90 10.28 9.90
CA MET A 1 -6.54 9.71 9.83
C MET A 1 -6.55 8.23 10.13
N ALA A 2 -6.96 7.76 11.33
CA ALA A 2 -7.05 6.33 11.61
C ALA A 2 -8.27 5.66 10.93
N ASP A 3 -9.39 6.38 10.80
CA ASP A 3 -10.65 5.81 10.27
C ASP A 3 -10.57 5.42 8.78
N ASP A 4 -9.73 6.10 8.00
CA ASP A 4 -9.64 5.89 6.55
C ASP A 4 -9.04 4.52 6.19
N VAL A 5 -8.17 4.00 7.06
CA VAL A 5 -7.48 2.71 6.91
C VAL A 5 -8.02 1.60 7.81
N ASN A 6 -8.94 1.91 8.72
CA ASN A 6 -9.64 0.90 9.49
C ASN A 6 -10.64 0.12 8.62
N GLY A 7 -10.71 -1.19 8.82
CA GLY A 7 -11.65 -2.05 8.09
C GLY A 7 -11.40 -2.16 6.59
N LEU A 8 -10.15 -2.01 6.14
CA LEU A 8 -9.76 -2.34 4.78
C LEU A 8 -9.90 -3.85 4.55
N SER A 9 -10.31 -4.24 3.34
CA SER A 9 -10.30 -5.65 2.95
C SER A 9 -8.88 -6.21 2.83
N ASP A 10 -8.71 -7.53 2.89
CA ASP A 10 -7.42 -8.18 2.65
C ASP A 10 -6.84 -7.84 1.27
N LYS A 11 -7.70 -7.58 0.27
CA LYS A 11 -7.31 -7.15 -1.07
C LYS A 11 -6.65 -5.77 -1.02
N ALA A 12 -7.26 -4.80 -0.34
CA ALA A 12 -6.67 -3.50 -0.11
C ALA A 12 -5.38 -3.58 0.75
N LEU A 13 -5.40 -4.40 1.81
CA LEU A 13 -4.23 -4.62 2.67
C LEU A 13 -3.05 -5.26 1.91
N SER A 14 -3.30 -6.12 0.93
CA SER A 14 -2.24 -6.72 0.12
C SER A 14 -1.40 -5.69 -0.66
N ILE A 15 -2.04 -4.58 -1.08
CA ILE A 15 -1.36 -3.47 -1.78
C ILE A 15 -0.44 -2.73 -0.80
N PHE A 16 -0.92 -2.48 0.43
CA PHE A 16 -0.10 -1.90 1.49
C PHE A 16 1.06 -2.82 1.91
N ALA A 17 0.82 -4.13 1.97
CA ALA A 17 1.87 -5.11 2.26
C ALA A 17 2.96 -5.10 1.17
N PHE A 18 2.57 -4.99 -0.10
CA PHE A 18 3.50 -4.84 -1.21
C PHE A 18 4.32 -3.54 -1.13
N ALA A 19 3.67 -2.42 -0.81
CA ALA A 19 4.37 -1.16 -0.55
C ALA A 19 5.35 -1.26 0.64
N ALA A 20 4.94 -1.90 1.73
CA ALA A 20 5.79 -2.11 2.90
C ALA A 20 7.01 -3.01 2.58
N TYR A 21 6.82 -4.05 1.77
CA TYR A 21 7.93 -4.85 1.24
C TYR A 21 8.94 -3.99 0.48
N HIS A 22 8.49 -3.17 -0.47
CA HIS A 22 9.37 -2.27 -1.22
C HIS A 22 10.08 -1.26 -0.33
N ARG A 23 9.37 -0.72 0.66
CA ARG A 23 9.93 0.19 1.68
C ARG A 23 11.05 -0.46 2.49
N LEU A 24 10.89 -1.73 2.85
CA LEU A 24 11.89 -2.51 3.59
C LEU A 24 13.12 -2.82 2.74
N VAL A 25 12.93 -3.19 1.46
CA VAL A 25 14.01 -3.56 0.55
C VAL A 25 14.81 -2.33 0.09
N SER A 26 14.13 -1.26 -0.31
CA SER A 26 14.79 -0.05 -0.84
C SER A 26 15.36 0.84 0.26
N GLY A 27 14.76 0.86 1.45
CA GLY A 27 15.07 1.83 2.49
C GLY A 27 14.49 3.23 2.24
N GLU A 28 13.85 3.45 1.10
CA GLU A 28 13.29 4.74 0.68
C GLU A 28 11.79 4.80 0.91
N ARG A 29 11.27 6.02 1.14
CA ARG A 29 9.82 6.25 1.27
C ARG A 29 9.12 5.85 -0.03
N VAL A 30 8.06 5.06 0.07
CA VAL A 30 7.27 4.60 -1.08
C VAL A 30 6.15 5.60 -1.34
N THR A 31 6.15 6.21 -2.52
CA THR A 31 5.11 7.15 -2.98
C THR A 31 4.19 6.56 -4.05
N SER A 32 4.63 5.48 -4.71
CA SER A 32 3.89 4.79 -5.77
C SER A 32 4.30 3.32 -5.81
N VAL A 33 3.40 2.44 -6.24
CA VAL A 33 3.67 1.02 -6.46
C VAL A 33 3.17 0.56 -7.81
N ILE A 34 3.79 -0.50 -8.35
CA ILE A 34 3.34 -1.10 -9.60
C ILE A 34 1.94 -1.70 -9.40
N ARG A 35 1.00 -1.30 -10.25
CA ARG A 35 -0.33 -1.90 -10.40
C ARG A 35 -0.28 -3.13 -11.28
N LYS A 36 0.34 -3.02 -12.46
CA LYS A 36 0.44 -4.05 -13.50
C LYS A 36 1.89 -4.19 -13.92
N ASP A 37 2.47 -5.37 -13.74
CA ASP A 37 3.89 -5.60 -14.05
C ASP A 37 4.15 -5.99 -15.52
N GLY A 38 3.10 -6.20 -16.31
CA GLY A 38 3.19 -6.66 -17.70
C GLY A 38 3.56 -8.14 -17.86
N ALA A 39 3.82 -8.86 -16.78
CA ALA A 39 4.07 -10.30 -16.73
C ALA A 39 2.83 -11.11 -16.31
N GLY A 40 1.72 -10.42 -16.04
CA GLY A 40 0.43 -11.01 -15.67
C GLY A 40 0.09 -10.87 -14.19
N HIS A 41 0.94 -10.23 -13.38
CA HIS A 41 0.59 -9.86 -12.02
C HIS A 41 -0.03 -8.47 -12.00
N GLU A 42 -1.19 -8.37 -11.34
CA GLU A 42 -1.88 -7.12 -11.09
C GLU A 42 -2.31 -7.03 -9.62
N ALA A 43 -2.26 -5.83 -9.05
CA ALA A 43 -2.94 -5.53 -7.80
C ALA A 43 -4.44 -5.87 -7.90
N ASP A 44 -5.02 -6.45 -6.85
CA ASP A 44 -6.42 -6.89 -6.91
C ASP A 44 -7.35 -5.70 -7.28
N PRO A 45 -8.11 -5.76 -8.39
CA PRO A 45 -8.89 -4.62 -8.86
C PRO A 45 -9.93 -4.11 -7.87
N ALA A 46 -10.48 -5.00 -7.03
CA ALA A 46 -11.43 -4.59 -5.99
C ALA A 46 -10.72 -3.89 -4.83
N GLY A 47 -9.50 -4.32 -4.48
CA GLY A 47 -8.65 -3.62 -3.52
C GLY A 47 -8.25 -2.23 -4.02
N VAL A 48 -7.84 -2.10 -5.29
CA VAL A 48 -7.53 -0.81 -5.91
C VAL A 48 -8.74 0.12 -5.85
N LYS A 49 -9.90 -0.35 -6.28
CA LYS A 49 -11.14 0.42 -6.27
C LYS A 49 -11.52 0.88 -4.85
N GLU A 50 -11.42 0.01 -3.85
CA GLU A 50 -11.70 0.37 -2.46
C GLU A 50 -10.78 1.51 -1.98
N LEU A 51 -9.49 1.46 -2.31
CA LEU A 51 -8.54 2.48 -1.92
C LEU A 51 -8.79 3.83 -2.63
N GLU A 52 -9.19 3.79 -3.91
CA GLU A 52 -9.59 4.99 -4.66
C GLU A 52 -10.87 5.62 -4.08
N GLU A 53 -11.89 4.82 -3.77
CA GLU A 53 -13.15 5.29 -3.18
C GLU A 53 -12.94 5.94 -1.81
N ARG A 54 -11.93 5.49 -1.06
CA ARG A 54 -11.53 6.08 0.22
C ARG A 54 -10.54 7.26 0.07
N GLY A 55 -10.16 7.63 -1.15
CA GLY A 55 -9.21 8.72 -1.42
C GLY A 55 -7.79 8.46 -0.91
N LEU A 56 -7.42 7.19 -0.71
CA LEU A 56 -6.11 6.80 -0.23
C LEU A 56 -5.08 6.71 -1.35
N VAL A 57 -5.53 6.41 -2.56
CA VAL A 57 -4.68 6.24 -3.74
C VAL A 57 -5.31 6.84 -5.00
N THR A 58 -4.49 7.04 -6.03
CA THR A 58 -4.93 7.27 -7.40
C THR A 58 -4.36 6.17 -8.28
N ALA A 59 -5.19 5.42 -9.00
CA ALA A 59 -4.73 4.33 -9.84
C ALA A 59 -4.51 4.77 -11.30
N GLY A 60 -3.26 4.69 -11.75
CA GLY A 60 -2.89 4.80 -13.15
C GLY A 60 -3.13 3.50 -13.92
N GLU A 61 -2.67 3.47 -15.17
CA GLU A 61 -2.74 2.27 -16.01
C GLU A 61 -1.82 1.16 -15.47
N THR A 62 -0.61 1.55 -15.06
CA THR A 62 0.48 0.65 -14.66
C THR A 62 0.88 0.76 -13.19
N ASP A 63 0.43 1.80 -12.51
CA ASP A 63 0.91 2.22 -11.20
C ASP A 63 -0.25 2.68 -10.30
N ILE A 64 0.03 2.75 -9.00
CA ILE A 64 -0.87 3.23 -7.95
C ILE A 64 -0.09 4.26 -7.15
N ASP A 65 -0.48 5.52 -7.26
CA ASP A 65 0.09 6.61 -6.47
C ASP A 65 -0.55 6.64 -5.09
N LEU A 66 0.29 6.62 -4.05
CA LEU A 66 -0.14 6.65 -2.66
C LEU A 66 -0.33 8.09 -2.21
N GLY A 67 -1.52 8.42 -1.70
CA GLY A 67 -1.75 9.69 -1.01
C GLY A 67 -1.03 9.75 0.34
N ASP A 68 -0.97 10.94 0.95
CA ASP A 68 -0.22 11.16 2.19
C ASP A 68 -0.63 10.21 3.33
N THR A 69 -1.94 9.97 3.49
CA THR A 69 -2.46 9.03 4.49
C THR A 69 -1.99 7.60 4.21
N ALA A 70 -2.00 7.17 2.95
CA ALA A 70 -1.54 5.84 2.58
C ALA A 70 -0.02 5.67 2.82
N GLN A 71 0.78 6.67 2.45
CA GLN A 71 2.22 6.65 2.72
C GLN A 71 2.52 6.60 4.23
N ALA A 72 1.78 7.36 5.05
CA ALA A 72 1.92 7.31 6.50
C ALA A 72 1.56 5.92 7.07
N THR A 73 0.53 5.27 6.53
CA THR A 73 0.15 3.90 6.90
C THR A 73 1.24 2.89 6.55
N VAL A 74 1.88 3.00 5.38
CA VAL A 74 3.03 2.14 5.02
C VAL A 74 4.16 2.27 6.04
N GLU A 75 4.53 3.50 6.43
CA GLU A 75 5.57 3.71 7.44
C GLU A 75 5.18 3.14 8.81
N ALA A 76 3.90 3.28 9.21
CA ALA A 76 3.39 2.69 10.46
C ALA A 76 3.46 1.15 10.43
N MET A 77 3.11 0.53 9.31
CA MET A 77 3.23 -0.93 9.12
C MET A 77 4.68 -1.39 9.22
N VAL A 78 5.61 -0.69 8.57
CA VAL A 78 7.05 -1.01 8.63
C VAL A 78 7.60 -0.85 10.04
N ALA A 79 7.20 0.20 10.76
CA ALA A 79 7.57 0.39 12.15
C ALA A 79 7.06 -0.76 13.04
N ALA A 80 5.81 -1.19 12.86
CA ALA A 80 5.25 -2.33 13.58
C ALA A 80 6.02 -3.64 13.29
N LEU A 81 6.32 -3.93 12.03
CA LEU A 81 7.10 -5.11 11.64
C LEU A 81 8.48 -5.13 12.29
N ARG A 82 9.19 -3.99 12.32
CA ARG A 82 10.49 -3.88 12.99
C ARG A 82 10.38 -4.00 14.51
N GLY A 83 9.32 -3.45 15.10
CA GLY A 83 9.05 -3.54 16.52
C GLY A 83 8.79 -4.96 17.00
N GLU A 84 8.08 -5.77 16.21
CA GLU A 84 7.78 -7.16 16.58
C GLU A 84 8.91 -8.14 16.32
N VAL A 85 9.71 -7.94 15.26
CA VAL A 85 10.89 -8.79 15.01
C VAL A 85 12.02 -8.52 16.00
N GLY A 86 12.05 -7.33 16.62
CA GLY A 86 13.06 -6.94 17.61
C GLY A 86 12.75 -7.32 19.06
N ARG A 87 11.58 -7.91 19.34
CA ARG A 87 11.23 -8.48 20.67
C ARG A 87 11.72 -9.92 20.79
#